data_AF-A0A2V8T3S6-F1
#
_entry.id   AF-A0A2V8T3S6-F1
#
_cell.length_a   1.000
_cell.length_b   1.000
_cell.length_c   1.000
_cell.angle_alpha   90.00
_cell.angle_beta   90.00
_cell.angle_gamma   90.00
#
_symmetry.space_group_name_H-M   'P 1'
#
loop_
_entity.id
_entity.type
_entity.pdbx_description
1 polymer ?
#
loop_
_entity_poly.entity_id
_entity_poly.type
_entity_poly.pdbx_seq_one_letter_code
_entity_poly.pdbx_strand_id
1 'polypeptide(L)'
;MKEEATIDCPWSRQVLTVERVSAARLPTEVGEFRIAGYRSKTSGEEFVALYKGEMNPEVPTLARIHSQCLTGDVFGSTKCDCGRQLHRAMELIEREGRGAIVYQLQEGRGIGIINKIRA
;
A
#
# COMPACT_ATOMS: atom_id res chain seq x y z
N MET A 1 25.46 19.87 4.51
CA MET A 1 25.57 18.40 4.50
C MET A 1 24.55 17.89 5.49
N LYS A 2 23.40 17.39 5.02
CA LYS A 2 22.35 16.84 5.89
C LYS A 2 22.48 15.33 5.86
N GLU A 3 22.65 14.72 7.02
CA GLU A 3 22.63 13.27 7.24
C GLU A 3 21.43 12.65 6.52
N GLU A 4 21.73 11.81 5.52
CA GLU A 4 20.76 10.89 4.96
C GLU A 4 20.39 9.89 6.06
N ALA A 5 19.20 10.03 6.62
CA ALA A 5 18.62 9.03 7.48
C ALA A 5 18.43 7.76 6.64
N THR A 6 19.43 6.89 6.66
CA THR A 6 19.29 5.51 6.21
C THR A 6 18.21 4.89 7.08
N ILE A 7 17.01 4.73 6.51
CA ILE A 7 16.00 3.84 7.06
C ILE A 7 16.63 2.46 6.95
N ASP A 8 17.36 2.05 7.98
CA ASP A 8 17.94 0.73 8.06
C ASP A 8 16.78 -0.23 8.23
N CYS A 9 16.61 -1.13 7.27
CA CYS A 9 15.62 -2.18 7.34
C CYS A 9 16.35 -3.38 7.93
N PRO A 10 16.19 -3.67 9.23
CA PRO A 10 17.10 -4.57 9.96
C PRO A 10 17.09 -6.02 9.47
N TRP A 11 16.20 -6.36 8.53
CA TRP A 11 16.10 -7.68 7.91
C TRP A 11 16.57 -7.74 6.44
N SER A 12 16.93 -6.62 5.81
CA SER A 12 17.49 -6.62 4.45
C SER A 12 19.01 -6.47 4.49
N ARG A 13 19.73 -7.47 4.00
CA ARG A 13 21.18 -7.35 3.70
C ARG A 13 21.46 -6.56 2.42
N GLN A 14 20.41 -6.16 1.70
CA GLN A 14 20.49 -5.40 0.47
C GLN A 14 20.14 -3.93 0.70
N VAL A 15 20.74 -3.06 -0.11
CA VAL A 15 20.38 -1.65 -0.17
C VAL A 15 18.89 -1.52 -0.50
N LEU A 16 18.16 -0.77 0.32
CA LEU A 16 16.75 -0.51 0.05
C LEU A 16 16.59 0.27 -1.25
N THR A 17 15.76 -0.27 -2.13
CA THR A 17 15.39 0.33 -3.42
C THR A 17 14.22 1.30 -3.30
N VAL A 18 13.73 1.55 -2.09
CA VAL A 18 12.58 2.40 -1.81
C VAL A 18 12.86 3.30 -0.61
N GLU A 19 12.25 4.47 -0.58
CA GLU A 19 12.30 5.40 0.55
C GLU A 19 10.91 5.80 1.01
N ARG A 20 10.73 6.00 2.32
CA ARG A 20 9.50 6.55 2.88
C ARG A 20 9.57 8.07 2.81
N VAL A 21 8.70 8.68 2.03
CA VAL A 21 8.66 10.13 1.80
C VAL A 21 7.83 10.85 2.85
N SER A 22 6.70 10.26 3.26
CA SER A 22 5.77 10.88 4.22
C SER A 22 4.94 9.85 4.96
N ALA A 23 4.34 10.23 6.09
CA ALA A 23 3.40 9.40 6.83
C ALA A 23 2.39 10.25 7.61
N ALA A 24 1.17 9.72 7.78
CA ALA A 24 0.09 10.38 8.53
C ALA A 24 -0.84 9.34 9.19
N ARG A 25 -1.71 9.81 10.09
CA ARG A 25 -2.89 9.05 10.51
C ARG A 25 -3.96 9.15 9.43
N LEU A 26 -4.70 8.07 9.22
CA LEU A 26 -5.81 8.00 8.29
C LEU A 26 -6.99 7.28 8.96
N PRO A 27 -7.87 8.03 9.65
CA PRO A 27 -9.19 7.55 10.04
C PRO A 27 -9.98 7.15 8.79
N THR A 28 -10.62 5.99 8.82
CA THR A 28 -11.48 5.50 7.73
C THR A 28 -12.79 4.97 8.32
N GLU A 29 -13.77 4.70 7.46
CA GLU A 29 -15.03 4.06 7.88
C GLU A 29 -14.81 2.64 8.44
N VAL A 30 -13.74 1.96 8.03
CA VAL A 30 -13.38 0.62 8.53
C VAL A 30 -12.70 0.69 9.89
N GLY A 31 -11.95 1.78 10.15
CA GLY A 31 -11.26 2.01 11.42
C GLY A 31 -10.05 2.92 11.29
N GLU A 32 -9.25 2.98 12.35
CA GLU A 32 -8.08 3.86 12.47
C GLU A 32 -6.81 3.23 11.88
N PHE A 33 -6.28 3.83 10.81
CA PHE A 33 -5.05 3.38 10.16
C PHE A 33 -3.96 4.45 10.18
N ARG A 34 -2.75 4.03 9.81
CA ARG A 34 -1.68 4.91 9.38
C ARG A 34 -1.44 4.73 7.90
N ILE A 35 -1.09 5.80 7.22
CA ILE A 35 -0.73 5.80 5.81
C ILE A 35 0.69 6.31 5.64
N ALA A 36 1.47 5.70 4.76
CA ALA A 36 2.81 6.16 4.40
C ALA A 36 3.00 6.15 2.89
N GLY A 37 3.51 7.26 2.35
CA GLY A 37 3.92 7.39 0.96
C GLY A 37 5.36 6.95 0.79
N TYR A 38 5.61 6.13 -0.22
CA TYR A 38 6.93 5.65 -0.59
C TYR A 38 7.24 5.98 -2.04
N ARG A 39 8.54 6.12 -2.32
CA ARG A 39 9.07 6.31 -3.67
C ARG A 39 10.15 5.27 -3.96
N SER A 40 10.11 4.69 -5.15
CA SER A 40 11.16 3.85 -5.68
C SER A 40 12.39 4.70 -6.03
N LYS A 41 13.56 4.33 -5.52
CA LYS A 41 14.84 4.96 -5.84
C LYS A 41 15.34 4.60 -7.24
N THR A 42 14.83 3.52 -7.83
CA THR A 42 15.26 3.05 -9.15
C THR A 42 14.33 3.49 -10.28
N SER A 43 13.02 3.51 -10.04
CA SER A 43 12.01 3.87 -11.05
C SER A 43 11.35 5.24 -10.82
N GLY A 44 11.47 5.80 -9.61
CA GLY A 44 10.73 7.01 -9.22
C GLY A 44 9.23 6.77 -8.96
N GLU A 45 8.73 5.55 -9.19
CA GLU A 45 7.33 5.19 -8.95
C GLU A 45 6.93 5.41 -7.49
N GLU A 46 5.71 5.86 -7.29
CA GLU A 46 5.13 6.10 -5.97
C GLU A 46 4.14 4.99 -5.62
N PHE A 47 4.08 4.66 -4.33
CA PHE A 47 3.13 3.70 -3.80
C PHE A 47 2.83 4.03 -2.33
N VAL A 48 1.74 3.47 -1.85
CA VAL A 48 1.22 3.77 -0.51
C VAL A 48 1.20 2.50 0.32
N ALA A 49 1.63 2.60 1.57
CA ALA A 49 1.37 1.59 2.58
C ALA A 49 0.26 2.10 3.53
N LEU A 50 -0.87 1.39 3.58
CA LEU A 50 -1.89 1.55 4.62
C LEU A 50 -1.66 0.47 5.67
N TYR A 51 -1.48 0.83 6.94
CA TYR A 51 -1.08 -0.14 7.96
C TYR A 51 -1.66 0.17 9.34
N LYS A 52 -1.75 -0.89 10.16
CA LYS A 52 -2.16 -0.85 11.56
C LYS A 52 -1.20 -1.65 12.41
N GLY A 53 -1.03 -1.23 13.67
CA GLY A 53 -0.18 -1.88 14.65
C GLY A 53 1.31 -1.65 14.40
N GLU A 54 2.12 -2.26 15.25
CA GLU A 54 3.58 -2.24 15.13
C GLU A 54 4.07 -3.46 14.35
N MET A 55 4.96 -3.22 13.39
CA MET A 55 5.56 -4.28 12.58
C MET A 55 6.70 -4.93 13.37
N ASN A 56 6.58 -6.21 13.66
CA ASN A 56 7.58 -6.99 14.37
C ASN A 56 8.02 -8.18 13.48
N PRO A 57 9.31 -8.33 13.14
CA PRO A 57 9.80 -9.40 12.27
C PRO A 57 9.65 -10.80 12.87
N GLU A 58 9.56 -10.94 14.19
CA GLU A 58 9.38 -12.22 14.87
C GLU A 58 7.92 -12.68 14.85
N VAL A 59 6.99 -11.81 14.45
CA VAL A 59 5.57 -12.12 14.47
C VAL A 59 4.98 -11.99 13.06
N PRO A 60 4.37 -13.06 12.52
CA PRO A 60 3.71 -12.99 11.22
C PRO A 60 2.74 -11.81 11.14
N THR A 61 2.89 -11.03 10.08
CA THR A 61 2.09 -9.84 9.83
C THR A 61 1.16 -10.10 8.66
N LEU A 62 -0.13 -9.86 8.84
CA LEU A 62 -1.10 -9.93 7.75
C LEU A 62 -0.76 -8.85 6.71
N ALA A 63 -0.50 -9.27 5.47
CA ALA A 63 -0.12 -8.38 4.39
C ALA A 63 -0.99 -8.60 3.14
N ARG A 64 -1.28 -7.51 2.44
CA ARG A 64 -1.95 -7.52 1.13
C ARG A 64 -1.19 -6.63 0.15
N ILE A 65 -0.86 -7.17 -1.01
CA ILE A 65 -0.43 -6.37 -2.16
C ILE A 65 -1.67 -6.11 -3.02
N HIS A 66 -1.96 -4.84 -3.28
CA HIS A 66 -3.13 -4.43 -4.05
C HIS A 66 -2.71 -3.50 -5.18
N SER A 67 -2.93 -3.94 -6.42
CA SER A 67 -2.74 -3.08 -7.58
C SER A 67 -3.96 -2.18 -7.75
N GLN A 68 -3.71 -0.90 -7.98
CA GLN A 68 -4.74 0.12 -8.17
C GLN A 68 -5.77 -0.30 -9.23
N CYS A 69 -7.04 -0.12 -8.87
CA CYS A 69 -8.15 -0.25 -9.79
C CYS A 69 -9.14 0.89 -9.53
N LEU A 70 -8.95 2.05 -10.16
CA LEU A 70 -9.78 3.24 -9.98
C LEU A 70 -11.28 2.94 -10.12
N THR A 71 -11.65 2.17 -11.15
CA THR A 71 -13.05 1.81 -11.39
C THR A 71 -13.65 0.95 -10.28
N GLY A 72 -12.88 0.03 -9.70
CA GLY A 72 -13.36 -0.87 -8.64
C GLY A 72 -13.24 -0.26 -7.25
N ASP A 73 -12.08 0.31 -6.95
CA ASP A 73 -11.70 0.81 -5.63
C ASP A 73 -12.40 2.13 -5.27
N VAL A 74 -12.58 3.02 -6.25
CA VAL A 74 -13.15 4.36 -6.04
C VAL A 74 -14.59 4.46 -6.53
N PHE A 75 -14.85 4.00 -7.76
CA PHE A 75 -16.19 4.13 -8.36
C PHE A 75 -17.13 2.93 -8.12
N GLY A 76 -16.69 1.91 -7.39
CA GLY A 76 -17.54 0.77 -7.02
C GLY A 76 -18.02 -0.07 -8.20
N SER A 77 -17.26 -0.14 -9.29
CA SER A 77 -17.63 -0.91 -10.49
C SER A 77 -17.89 -2.38 -10.16
N THR A 78 -19.02 -2.89 -10.63
CA THR A 78 -19.43 -4.30 -10.49
C THR A 78 -18.78 -5.24 -11.52
N LYS A 79 -18.03 -4.69 -12.50
CA LYS A 79 -17.31 -5.48 -13.52
C LYS A 79 -16.06 -6.16 -12.99
N CYS A 80 -15.60 -5.79 -11.80
CA CYS A 80 -14.48 -6.41 -11.10
C CYS A 80 -14.80 -6.42 -9.60
N ASP A 81 -14.03 -7.18 -8.83
CA ASP A 81 -14.18 -7.27 -7.38
C ASP A 81 -13.07 -6.54 -6.61
N CYS A 82 -12.23 -5.75 -7.28
CA CYS A 82 -11.07 -5.07 -6.68
C CYS A 82 -11.45 -4.24 -5.44
N GLY A 83 -12.51 -3.42 -5.53
CA GLY A 83 -12.96 -2.60 -4.39
C GLY A 83 -13.42 -3.43 -3.19
N ARG A 84 -14.09 -4.58 -3.44
CA ARG A 84 -14.48 -5.52 -2.38
C ARG A 84 -13.26 -6.21 -1.78
N GLN A 85 -12.27 -6.58 -2.59
CA GLN A 85 -11.03 -7.18 -2.11
C GLN A 85 -10.23 -6.20 -1.25
N LEU A 86 -10.16 -4.91 -1.63
CA LEU A 86 -9.50 -3.87 -0.85
C LEU A 86 -10.19 -3.67 0.50
N HIS A 87 -11.51 -3.46 0.50
CA HIS A 87 -12.27 -3.30 1.74
C HIS A 87 -12.14 -4.52 2.64
N ARG A 88 -12.22 -5.73 2.06
CA ARG A 88 -12.06 -6.96 2.84
C ARG A 88 -10.69 -7.08 3.49
N ALA A 89 -9.63 -6.66 2.80
CA ALA A 89 -8.29 -6.63 3.38
C ALA A 89 -8.21 -5.62 4.55
N MET A 90 -8.83 -4.45 4.42
CA MET A 90 -8.90 -3.46 5.50
C MET A 90 -9.64 -4.01 6.73
N GLU A 91 -10.79 -4.65 6.54
CA GLU A 91 -11.56 -5.26 7.64
C GLU A 91 -10.78 -6.37 8.37
N LEU A 92 -10.06 -7.22 7.61
CA LEU A 92 -9.26 -8.28 8.20
C LEU A 92 -8.10 -7.70 9.04
N ILE A 93 -7.46 -6.63 8.56
CA ILE A 93 -6.38 -5.94 9.28
C ILE A 93 -6.92 -5.21 10.51
N GLU A 94 -8.08 -4.56 10.40
CA GLU A 94 -8.76 -3.93 11.54
C GLU A 94 -9.00 -4.97 12.65
N ARG A 95 -9.58 -6.12 12.29
CA ARG A 95 -9.90 -7.20 13.23
C ARG A 95 -8.65 -7.82 13.86
N GLU A 96 -7.58 -7.99 13.09
CA GLU A 96 -6.31 -8.53 13.58
C GLU A 96 -5.57 -7.52 14.48
N GLY A 97 -5.85 -6.22 14.35
CA GLY A 97 -5.16 -5.14 15.06
C GLY A 97 -3.73 -4.87 14.56
N ARG A 98 -3.22 -5.68 13.63
CA ARG A 98 -1.90 -5.54 13.02
C ARG A 98 -1.88 -6.06 11.59
N GLY A 99 -1.39 -5.23 10.66
CA GLY A 99 -1.22 -5.62 9.27
C GLY A 99 -0.98 -4.45 8.33
N ALA A 100 -0.72 -4.76 7.06
CA ALA A 100 -0.41 -3.77 6.04
C ALA A 100 -1.01 -4.10 4.67
N ILE A 101 -1.42 -3.07 3.95
CA ILE A 101 -1.76 -3.09 2.53
C ILE A 101 -0.74 -2.23 1.79
N VAL A 102 -0.06 -2.83 0.82
CA VAL A 102 0.76 -2.09 -0.15
C VAL A 102 -0.12 -1.82 -1.37
N TYR A 103 -0.48 -0.56 -1.56
CA TYR A 103 -1.30 -0.07 -2.66
C TYR A 103 -0.38 0.46 -3.78
N GLN A 104 -0.25 -0.31 -4.85
CA GLN A 104 0.60 0.01 -5.99
C GLN A 104 -0.18 0.83 -7.01
N LEU A 105 0.35 1.97 -7.43
CA LEU A 105 -0.27 2.87 -8.42
C LEU A 105 -0.11 2.36 -9.87
N GLN A 106 -0.48 1.10 -10.09
CA GLN A 106 -0.32 0.37 -11.36
C GLN A 106 -1.68 0.00 -11.95
N GLU A 107 -2.39 1.02 -12.44
CA GLU A 107 -3.70 0.85 -13.05
C GLU A 107 -3.66 -0.09 -14.27
N GLY A 108 -4.66 -0.96 -14.37
CA GLY A 108 -4.81 -1.87 -15.51
C GLY A 108 -3.63 -2.85 -15.68
N ARG A 109 -2.94 -3.22 -14.60
CA ARG A 109 -1.70 -4.04 -14.65
C ARG A 109 -0.56 -3.33 -15.41
N GLY A 110 -0.50 -2.01 -15.29
CA GLY A 110 0.56 -1.18 -15.88
C GLY A 110 0.23 -0.60 -17.26
N ILE A 111 -0.91 -0.95 -17.88
CA ILE A 111 -1.32 -0.34 -19.16
C ILE A 111 -1.94 1.05 -19.00
N GLY A 112 -2.28 1.44 -17.76
CA GLY A 112 -2.92 2.70 -17.42
C GLY A 112 -4.44 2.71 -17.63
N ILE A 113 -5.09 3.71 -17.04
CA ILE A 113 -6.56 3.81 -17.03
C ILE A 113 -7.16 3.93 -18.44
N ILE A 114 -6.50 4.67 -19.34
CA ILE A 114 -7.00 4.94 -20.69
C ILE A 114 -7.11 3.64 -21.50
N ASN A 115 -6.07 2.81 -21.48
CA ASN A 115 -6.08 1.55 -22.22
C ASN A 115 -7.02 0.52 -21.58
N LYS A 116 -7.15 0.53 -20.25
CA LYS A 116 -8.14 -0.29 -19.54
C LYS A 116 -9.58 0.05 -19.94
N ILE A 117 -9.91 1.33 -20.12
CA ILE A 117 -11.27 1.76 -20.51
C ILE A 117 -11.59 1.35 -21.96
N ARG A 118 -10.58 1.27 -22.83
CA ARG A 118 -10.73 0.84 -24.22
C ARG A 118 -10.98 -0.66 -24.38
N ALA A 119 -10.57 -1.47 -23.40
CA ALA A 119 -10.67 -2.93 -23.41
C ALA A 119 -12.00 -3.42 -22.84
#